data_AF-A0A1V6GNX5-F1
#
_entry.id   AF-A0A1V6GNX5-F1
#
_cell.length_a   1.000
_cell.length_b   1.000
_cell.length_c   1.000
_cell.angle_alpha   90.00
_cell.angle_beta   90.00
_cell.angle_gamma   90.00
#
_symmetry.space_group_name_H-M   'P 1'
#
loop_
_entity.id
_entity.type
_entity.pdbx_description
1 polymer ?
#
loop_
_entity_poly.entity_id
_entity_poly.type
_entity_poly.pdbx_seq_one_letter_code
_entity_poly.pdbx_strand_id
1 'polypeptide(L)'
;MKLPLALLAALAVWAGCRSAQDVDEADALALTPDACAALAPVERMAVVSAELKAIGTAIQAYRTRHDGRWPTSLSALIVERLLPAGALISAADPSGGREGGVPDRYDTWQQSAETDEANSSFLYELSGAAATWDWKSYLAGKPTPTALDTDKNGEVSWQEAKLWQLAHGDAAQTNAPAAYAAHRFPVVRCYWHAYPGSKDDLTQRSVISLAADLDTVFLSQPWWEKDLTPVTLR
;
A
#
# COMPACT_ATOMS: atom_id res chain seq x y z
N MET A 1 -18.07 38.21 20.30
CA MET A 1 -17.89 36.84 20.85
C MET A 1 -17.40 35.95 19.73
N LYS A 2 -16.08 35.89 19.54
CA LYS A 2 -15.21 34.72 19.79
C LYS A 2 -15.42 33.56 18.79
N LEU A 3 -14.72 33.62 17.66
CA LEU A 3 -14.18 32.45 16.96
C LEU A 3 -12.94 31.96 17.72
N PRO A 4 -12.64 30.65 17.76
CA PRO A 4 -11.32 30.17 18.10
C PRO A 4 -10.45 30.05 16.84
N LEU A 5 -9.33 30.74 16.92
CA LEU A 5 -8.16 30.72 16.05
C LEU A 5 -7.28 29.51 16.42
N ALA A 6 -6.39 29.17 15.49
CA ALA A 6 -5.11 28.45 15.65
C ALA A 6 -5.09 26.94 15.37
N LEU A 7 -4.47 26.58 14.25
CA LEU A 7 -3.35 25.65 14.25
C LEU A 7 -2.33 26.11 13.19
N LEU A 8 -1.35 26.91 13.63
CA LEU A 8 -0.12 27.20 12.91
C LEU A 8 0.98 26.45 13.67
N ALA A 9 1.42 25.30 13.14
CA ALA A 9 2.60 24.62 13.66
C ALA A 9 3.86 25.29 13.08
N ALA A 10 4.75 25.68 14.00
CA ALA A 10 5.88 26.56 13.76
C ALA A 10 7.07 25.84 13.10
N LEU A 11 7.69 26.50 12.11
CA LEU A 11 9.06 26.24 11.66
C LEU A 11 10.02 26.86 12.68
N ALA A 12 10.76 26.04 13.42
CA ALA A 12 11.87 26.51 14.26
C ALA A 12 13.20 26.29 13.51
N VAL A 13 13.80 27.40 13.06
CA VAL A 13 15.21 27.48 12.68
C VAL A 13 16.01 27.68 13.97
N TRP A 14 17.00 26.84 14.24
CA TRP A 14 17.96 27.05 15.32
C TRP A 14 19.38 27.16 14.78
N ALA A 15 19.97 28.33 14.98
CA ALA A 15 21.40 28.57 14.93
C ALA A 15 21.93 28.53 16.37
N GLY A 16 22.87 27.64 16.66
CA GLY A 16 23.54 27.57 17.96
C GLY A 16 24.57 26.44 18.00
N CYS A 17 25.86 26.79 18.02
CA CYS A 17 26.97 25.85 18.02
C CYS A 17 27.32 25.28 19.42
N ARG A 18 27.63 23.98 19.43
CA ARG A 18 28.51 23.18 20.33
C ARG A 18 27.98 22.79 21.73
N SER A 19 27.78 21.49 21.94
CA SER A 19 28.76 20.58 22.58
C SER A 19 28.21 19.15 22.66
N ALA A 20 29.09 18.17 22.43
CA ALA A 20 28.85 16.74 22.30
C ALA A 20 27.90 16.10 23.33
N GLN A 21 26.72 15.67 22.86
CA GLN A 21 25.95 14.52 23.33
C GLN A 21 24.90 14.19 22.25
N ASP A 22 25.39 13.67 21.11
CA ASP A 22 24.55 13.11 20.04
C ASP A 22 24.17 11.67 20.40
N VAL A 23 23.05 11.46 21.11
CA VAL A 23 22.17 10.28 20.97
C VAL A 23 20.78 10.64 21.54
N ASP A 24 19.94 11.22 20.70
CA ASP A 24 18.49 10.96 20.56
C ASP A 24 17.97 12.07 19.65
N GLU A 25 18.24 11.91 18.35
CA GLU A 25 17.44 12.58 17.34
C GLU A 25 15.98 12.24 17.60
N ALA A 26 15.15 13.28 17.66
CA ALA A 26 13.76 13.19 18.02
C ALA A 26 13.03 12.14 17.16
N ASP A 27 12.74 11.00 17.76
CA ASP A 27 11.63 10.15 17.35
C ASP A 27 10.39 11.05 17.42
N ALA A 28 9.93 11.53 16.27
CA ALA A 28 8.59 12.08 16.16
C ALA A 28 7.66 10.96 16.63
N LEU A 29 7.10 11.09 17.85
CA LEU A 29 6.25 10.08 18.49
C LEU A 29 5.24 9.55 17.46
N ALA A 30 5.47 8.34 16.98
CA ALA A 30 4.57 7.69 16.04
C ALA A 30 3.19 7.61 16.69
N LEU A 31 2.16 7.99 15.93
CA LEU A 31 0.79 7.96 16.41
C LEU A 31 0.44 6.52 16.83
N THR A 32 0.02 6.33 18.08
CA THR A 32 -0.36 4.99 18.56
C THR A 32 -1.68 4.53 17.92
N PRO A 33 -1.94 3.22 17.81
CA PRO A 33 -3.21 2.71 17.30
C PRO A 33 -4.44 3.25 18.03
N ASP A 34 -4.39 3.35 19.36
CA ASP A 34 -5.49 3.92 20.16
C ASP A 34 -5.71 5.40 19.85
N ALA A 35 -4.63 6.17 19.68
CA ALA A 35 -4.72 7.58 19.31
C ALA A 35 -5.26 7.75 17.88
N CYS A 36 -4.84 6.90 16.94
CA CYS A 36 -5.36 6.87 15.58
C CYS A 36 -6.85 6.51 15.55
N ALA A 37 -7.27 5.49 16.31
CA ALA A 37 -8.67 5.09 16.42
C ALA A 37 -9.59 6.20 16.95
N ALA A 38 -9.06 7.08 17.82
CA ALA A 38 -9.78 8.22 18.37
C ALA A 38 -9.96 9.39 17.39
N LEU A 39 -9.21 9.44 16.28
CA LEU A 39 -9.33 10.47 15.25
C LEU A 39 -10.66 10.36 14.49
N ALA A 40 -11.12 11.46 13.90
CA ALA A 40 -12.24 11.44 12.96
C ALA A 40 -11.88 10.60 11.71
N PRO A 41 -12.87 10.02 11.00
CA PRO A 41 -12.59 9.19 9.81
C PRO A 41 -11.69 9.85 8.77
N VAL A 42 -11.92 11.13 8.46
CA VAL A 42 -11.11 11.89 7.49
C VAL A 42 -9.66 12.07 7.95
N GLU A 43 -9.44 12.22 9.25
CA GLU A 43 -8.10 12.38 9.84
C GLU A 43 -7.34 11.05 9.81
N ARG A 44 -8.01 9.92 10.11
CA ARG A 44 -7.41 8.57 9.94
C ARG A 44 -7.03 8.30 8.49
N MET A 45 -7.91 8.66 7.55
CA MET A 45 -7.60 8.54 6.12
C MET A 45 -6.38 9.37 5.73
N ALA A 46 -6.23 10.57 6.29
CA ALA A 46 -5.06 11.42 6.04
C ALA A 46 -3.76 10.81 6.59
N VAL A 47 -3.80 10.21 7.79
CA VAL A 47 -2.67 9.48 8.38
C VAL A 47 -2.23 8.34 7.46
N VAL A 48 -3.14 7.45 7.10
CA VAL A 48 -2.84 6.30 6.22
C VAL A 48 -2.39 6.74 4.83
N SER A 49 -2.96 7.83 4.30
CA SER A 49 -2.51 8.41 3.02
C SER A 49 -1.07 8.91 3.09
N ALA A 50 -0.65 9.50 4.22
CA ALA A 50 0.72 9.95 4.40
C ALA A 50 1.70 8.77 4.49
N GLU A 51 1.34 7.69 5.20
CA GLU A 51 2.11 6.44 5.26
C GLU A 51 2.30 5.83 3.86
N LEU A 52 1.22 5.74 3.08
CA LEU A 52 1.26 5.24 1.71
C LEU A 52 2.13 6.12 0.79
N LYS A 53 2.08 7.46 0.94
CA LYS A 53 2.96 8.38 0.20
C LYS A 53 4.43 8.20 0.58
N ALA A 54 4.74 7.93 1.85
CA ALA A 54 6.09 7.60 2.28
C ALA A 54 6.59 6.29 1.66
N ILE A 55 5.74 5.24 1.64
CA ILE A 55 6.04 3.97 0.96
C ILE A 55 6.25 4.22 -0.55
N GLY A 56 5.40 5.01 -1.19
CA GLY A 56 5.54 5.36 -2.62
C GLY A 56 6.86 6.04 -2.94
N THR A 57 7.28 6.99 -2.10
CA THR A 57 8.60 7.64 -2.21
C THR A 57 9.74 6.63 -2.08
N ALA A 58 9.65 5.71 -1.13
CA ALA A 58 10.64 4.65 -0.96
C ALA A 58 10.69 3.69 -2.16
N ILE A 59 9.54 3.32 -2.73
CA ILE A 59 9.48 2.51 -3.95
C ILE A 59 10.11 3.26 -5.13
N GLN A 60 9.84 4.56 -5.30
CA GLN A 60 10.49 5.36 -6.35
C GLN A 60 12.02 5.37 -6.19
N ALA A 61 12.51 5.53 -4.97
CA ALA A 61 13.93 5.47 -4.66
C ALA A 61 14.54 4.08 -4.92
N TYR A 62 13.83 3.01 -4.55
CA TYR A 62 14.20 1.63 -4.88
C TYR A 62 14.33 1.44 -6.39
N ARG A 63 13.29 1.80 -7.15
CA ARG A 63 13.27 1.69 -8.61
C ARG A 63 14.44 2.46 -9.23
N THR A 64 14.77 3.63 -8.71
CA THR A 64 15.93 4.41 -9.18
C THR A 64 17.27 3.69 -8.96
N ARG A 65 17.41 2.97 -7.83
CA ARG A 65 18.62 2.18 -7.51
C ARG A 65 18.70 0.85 -8.27
N HIS A 66 17.57 0.32 -8.71
CA HIS A 66 17.45 -1.01 -9.31
C HIS A 66 16.99 -0.96 -10.78
N ASP A 67 17.47 0.03 -11.53
CA ASP A 67 17.24 0.15 -12.98
C ASP A 67 15.75 0.09 -13.40
N GLY A 68 14.90 0.74 -12.60
CA GLY A 68 13.46 0.82 -12.81
C GLY A 68 12.65 -0.36 -12.27
N ARG A 69 13.30 -1.41 -11.76
CA ARG A 69 12.64 -2.62 -11.23
C ARG A 69 11.87 -2.33 -9.95
N TRP A 70 10.69 -2.91 -9.84
CA TRP A 70 9.88 -2.91 -8.63
C TRP A 70 10.52 -3.80 -7.56
N PRO A 71 10.40 -3.43 -6.26
CA PRO A 71 10.78 -4.33 -5.20
C PRO A 71 9.88 -5.56 -5.22
N THR A 72 10.42 -6.73 -4.92
CA THR A 72 9.63 -7.98 -4.81
C THR A 72 8.93 -8.11 -3.46
N SER A 73 9.29 -7.27 -2.48
CA SER A 73 8.66 -7.19 -1.17
C SER A 73 8.77 -5.77 -0.61
N LEU A 74 7.81 -5.33 0.21
CA LEU A 74 7.90 -4.05 0.92
C LEU A 74 9.01 -4.08 1.97
N SER A 75 9.24 -5.22 2.60
CA SER A 75 10.36 -5.42 3.53
C SER A 75 11.73 -5.12 2.93
N ALA A 76 11.92 -5.27 1.61
CA ALA A 76 13.16 -4.87 0.92
C ALA A 76 13.48 -3.38 1.10
N LEU A 77 12.46 -2.51 1.21
CA LEU A 77 12.63 -1.09 1.45
C LEU A 77 13.25 -0.80 2.81
N ILE A 78 12.95 -1.63 3.83
CA ILE A 78 13.58 -1.53 5.16
C ILE A 78 15.02 -2.04 5.10
N VAL A 79 15.25 -3.20 4.47
CA VAL A 79 16.60 -3.80 4.34
C VAL A 79 17.57 -2.85 3.66
N GLU A 80 17.12 -2.12 2.64
CA GLU A 80 17.91 -1.13 1.91
C GLU A 80 17.91 0.28 2.54
N ARG A 81 17.34 0.40 3.74
CA ARG A 81 17.28 1.66 4.50
C ARG A 81 16.60 2.79 3.73
N LEU A 82 15.63 2.45 2.89
CA LEU A 82 14.73 3.39 2.22
C LEU A 82 13.53 3.75 3.09
N LEU A 83 13.16 2.85 4.01
CA LEU A 83 12.21 3.08 5.07
C LEU A 83 12.84 2.73 6.43
N PRO A 84 12.45 3.41 7.53
CA PRO A 84 12.85 3.00 8.87
C PRO A 84 12.17 1.69 9.26
N ALA A 85 12.74 1.03 10.27
CA ALA A 85 12.09 -0.13 10.90
C ALA A 85 10.72 0.28 11.45
N GLY A 86 9.70 -0.54 11.24
CA GLY A 86 8.33 -0.25 11.66
C GLY A 86 7.52 0.64 10.71
N ALA A 87 8.10 1.20 9.65
CA ALA A 87 7.36 2.02 8.66
C ALA A 87 6.26 1.26 7.91
N LEU A 88 6.33 -0.07 7.91
CA LEU A 88 5.30 -0.94 7.33
C LEU A 88 4.19 -1.29 8.32
N ILE A 89 4.21 -0.71 9.53
CA ILE A 89 3.13 -0.83 10.50
C ILE A 89 2.31 0.44 10.46
N SER A 90 1.07 0.35 10.00
CA SER A 90 0.18 1.51 9.95
C SER A 90 -0.24 1.90 11.37
N ALA A 91 -0.30 3.20 11.64
CA ALA A 91 -0.90 3.71 12.87
C ALA A 91 -2.38 3.32 13.00
N ALA A 92 -3.05 2.95 11.90
CA ALA A 92 -4.43 2.47 11.94
C ALA A 92 -4.57 0.97 12.30
N ASP A 93 -3.47 0.22 12.37
CA ASP A 93 -3.49 -1.22 12.63
C ASP A 93 -3.36 -1.53 14.14
N PRO A 94 -4.45 -1.94 14.82
CA PRO A 94 -4.41 -2.28 16.24
C PRO A 94 -3.65 -3.59 16.53
N SER A 95 -3.42 -4.44 15.52
CA SER A 95 -2.64 -5.66 15.66
C SER A 95 -1.13 -5.38 15.67
N GLY A 96 -0.70 -4.20 15.22
CA GLY A 96 0.72 -3.87 15.05
C GLY A 96 1.42 -4.80 14.05
N GLY A 97 0.76 -5.11 12.93
CA GLY A 97 1.25 -5.98 11.85
C GLY A 97 1.18 -7.47 12.11
N ARG A 98 0.63 -7.90 13.26
CA ARG A 98 0.52 -9.34 13.60
C ARG A 98 -0.48 -10.08 12.72
N GLU A 99 -1.45 -9.36 12.16
CA GLU A 99 -2.48 -9.92 11.27
C GLU A 99 -2.18 -9.72 9.78
N GLY A 100 -1.06 -9.05 9.45
CA GLY A 100 -0.69 -8.76 8.08
C GLY A 100 -1.45 -7.58 7.46
N GLY A 101 -1.33 -7.45 6.14
CA GLY A 101 -1.88 -6.36 5.36
C GLY A 101 -3.39 -6.42 5.21
N VAL A 102 -4.01 -7.56 5.50
CA VAL A 102 -5.45 -7.77 5.32
C VAL A 102 -6.10 -8.29 6.63
N PRO A 103 -6.95 -7.51 7.30
CA PRO A 103 -7.57 -7.88 8.58
C PRO A 103 -8.56 -9.05 8.45
N ASP A 104 -8.89 -9.72 9.58
CA ASP A 104 -9.98 -10.71 9.71
C ASP A 104 -9.82 -12.06 8.97
N ARG A 105 -8.59 -12.62 8.87
CA ARG A 105 -8.32 -13.91 8.20
C ARG A 105 -9.13 -14.07 6.91
N TYR A 106 -8.72 -13.34 5.89
CA TYR A 106 -9.07 -13.67 4.52
C TYR A 106 -8.38 -14.96 4.05
N ASP A 107 -8.50 -16.04 4.83
CA ASP A 107 -8.06 -17.40 4.44
C ASP A 107 -8.73 -17.89 3.15
N THR A 108 -9.75 -17.16 2.66
CA THR A 108 -10.44 -17.39 1.39
C THR A 108 -10.06 -16.43 0.26
N TRP A 109 -9.30 -15.35 0.50
CA TRP A 109 -8.76 -14.52 -0.59
C TRP A 109 -7.39 -15.05 -0.98
N GLN A 110 -7.42 -15.82 -2.06
CA GLN A 110 -6.31 -16.68 -2.44
C GLN A 110 -5.09 -15.86 -2.89
N GLN A 111 -5.27 -14.64 -3.46
CA GLN A 111 -4.14 -13.74 -3.71
C GLN A 111 -3.50 -13.22 -2.40
N SER A 112 -4.27 -12.71 -1.45
CA SER A 112 -3.68 -12.16 -0.21
C SER A 112 -2.99 -13.25 0.60
N ALA A 113 -3.53 -14.48 0.60
CA ALA A 113 -2.86 -15.62 1.24
C ALA A 113 -1.45 -15.89 0.67
N GLU A 114 -1.19 -15.54 -0.59
CA GLU A 114 0.11 -15.70 -1.25
C GLU A 114 1.01 -14.46 -1.12
N THR A 115 0.42 -13.25 -1.01
CA THR A 115 1.15 -11.98 -1.13
C THR A 115 1.34 -11.24 0.19
N ASP A 116 0.66 -11.64 1.26
CA ASP A 116 0.72 -10.95 2.54
C ASP A 116 2.08 -11.16 3.24
N GLU A 117 2.68 -10.05 3.66
CA GLU A 117 3.99 -10.04 4.32
C GLU A 117 3.83 -10.02 5.84
N ALA A 118 4.55 -10.89 6.54
CA ALA A 118 4.59 -10.87 8.00
C ALA A 118 5.13 -9.53 8.53
N ASN A 119 4.48 -8.99 9.56
CA ASN A 119 4.82 -7.70 10.18
C ASN A 119 4.68 -6.51 9.21
N SER A 120 3.70 -6.56 8.30
CA SER A 120 3.28 -5.45 7.46
C SER A 120 1.79 -5.23 7.66
N SER A 121 1.35 -3.99 7.83
CA SER A 121 -0.07 -3.59 7.78
C SER A 121 -0.53 -3.27 6.35
N PHE A 122 0.35 -3.44 5.36
CA PHE A 122 0.08 -3.13 3.97
C PHE A 122 0.17 -4.38 3.09
N LEU A 123 -0.84 -4.56 2.24
CA LEU A 123 -0.82 -5.58 1.19
C LEU A 123 -0.11 -5.03 -0.04
N TYR A 124 0.85 -5.79 -0.57
CA TYR A 124 1.61 -5.41 -1.76
C TYR A 124 1.17 -6.22 -2.97
N GLU A 125 0.53 -5.55 -3.93
CA GLU A 125 -0.04 -6.20 -5.13
C GLU A 125 1.06 -6.71 -6.06
N LEU A 126 2.21 -6.02 -6.12
CA LEU A 126 3.34 -6.37 -6.98
C LEU A 126 4.36 -7.27 -6.25
N SER A 127 3.88 -8.16 -5.37
CA SER A 127 4.73 -9.10 -4.64
C SER A 127 5.42 -10.10 -5.56
N GLY A 128 6.68 -10.42 -5.27
CA GLY A 128 7.44 -11.47 -5.96
C GLY A 128 7.03 -12.89 -5.58
N ALA A 129 6.02 -13.07 -4.72
CA ALA A 129 5.50 -14.38 -4.38
C ALA A 129 4.95 -15.10 -5.61
N ALA A 130 5.12 -16.43 -5.65
CA ALA A 130 4.59 -17.27 -6.71
C ALA A 130 3.06 -17.15 -6.78
N ALA A 131 2.54 -16.82 -7.97
CA ALA A 131 1.12 -16.72 -8.22
C ALA A 131 0.58 -18.13 -8.56
N THR A 132 0.11 -18.83 -7.54
CA THR A 132 -0.41 -20.20 -7.71
C THR A 132 -1.92 -20.22 -7.92
N TRP A 133 -2.61 -19.21 -7.39
CA TRP A 133 -4.04 -19.07 -7.54
C TRP A 133 -4.46 -18.36 -8.84
N ASP A 134 -5.28 -19.04 -9.65
CA ASP A 134 -6.11 -18.64 -10.83
C ASP A 134 -5.92 -17.27 -11.52
N TRP A 135 -4.72 -16.70 -11.51
CA TRP A 135 -4.44 -15.37 -12.07
C TRP A 135 -4.76 -15.31 -13.57
N LYS A 136 -4.59 -16.43 -14.28
CA LYS A 136 -4.84 -16.55 -15.73
C LYS A 136 -6.27 -16.22 -16.13
N SER A 137 -7.25 -16.52 -15.29
CA SER A 137 -8.66 -16.29 -15.62
C SER A 137 -9.01 -14.81 -15.63
N TYR A 138 -8.24 -13.98 -14.90
CA TYR A 138 -8.46 -12.55 -14.76
C TYR A 138 -7.71 -11.72 -15.81
N LEU A 139 -6.58 -12.20 -16.33
CA LEU A 139 -5.74 -11.39 -17.22
C LEU A 139 -6.27 -11.30 -18.66
N ALA A 140 -6.31 -10.07 -19.18
CA ALA A 140 -6.59 -9.81 -20.58
C ALA A 140 -5.65 -10.57 -21.52
N GLY A 141 -6.22 -11.10 -22.60
CA GLY A 141 -5.48 -11.86 -23.61
C GLY A 141 -5.10 -13.29 -23.20
N LYS A 142 -5.39 -13.71 -21.95
CA LYS A 142 -5.09 -15.04 -21.41
C LYS A 142 -3.66 -15.51 -21.75
N PRO A 143 -2.64 -14.71 -21.38
CA PRO A 143 -1.25 -15.00 -21.70
C PRO A 143 -0.78 -16.38 -21.20
N THR A 144 0.19 -16.96 -21.92
CA THR A 144 0.85 -18.19 -21.47
C THR A 144 1.80 -17.89 -20.30
N PRO A 145 2.09 -18.86 -19.41
CA PRO A 145 3.08 -18.67 -18.34
C PRO A 145 4.42 -18.11 -18.85
N THR A 146 4.93 -18.66 -19.95
CA THR A 146 6.18 -18.21 -20.57
C THR A 146 6.15 -16.76 -21.05
N ALA A 147 4.97 -16.19 -21.32
CA ALA A 147 4.85 -14.79 -21.69
C ALA A 147 4.90 -13.85 -20.47
N LEU A 148 4.60 -14.34 -19.26
CA LEU A 148 4.70 -13.57 -18.02
C LEU A 148 5.99 -13.80 -17.24
N ASP A 149 6.56 -15.00 -17.32
CA ASP A 149 7.82 -15.39 -16.68
C ASP A 149 8.98 -14.61 -17.34
N THR A 150 9.08 -13.34 -16.96
CA THR A 150 10.02 -12.35 -17.50
C THR A 150 11.42 -12.53 -16.94
N ASP A 151 11.53 -13.05 -15.72
CA ASP A 151 12.81 -13.37 -15.09
C ASP A 151 13.34 -14.77 -15.48
N LYS A 152 12.49 -15.60 -16.13
CA LYS A 152 12.80 -16.92 -16.68
C LYS A 152 13.12 -17.95 -15.58
N ASN A 153 12.50 -17.81 -14.42
CA ASN A 153 12.70 -18.72 -13.30
C ASN A 153 11.80 -19.99 -13.38
N GLY A 154 10.87 -20.04 -14.35
CA GLY A 154 9.96 -21.18 -14.58
C GLY A 154 8.63 -21.07 -13.84
N GLU A 155 8.42 -20.01 -13.07
CA GLU A 155 7.21 -19.69 -12.32
C GLU A 155 6.70 -18.29 -12.71
N VAL A 156 5.44 -17.98 -12.39
CA VAL A 156 4.89 -16.63 -12.57
C VAL A 156 4.67 -16.02 -11.20
N SER A 157 5.22 -14.85 -10.96
CA SER A 157 5.01 -14.09 -9.73
C SER A 157 3.75 -13.21 -9.80
N TRP A 158 3.24 -12.79 -8.64
CA TRP A 158 2.18 -11.78 -8.59
C TRP A 158 2.61 -10.46 -9.22
N GLN A 159 3.88 -10.08 -9.07
CA GLN A 159 4.47 -8.93 -9.73
C GLN A 159 4.30 -9.00 -11.25
N GLU A 160 4.64 -10.13 -11.87
CA GLU A 160 4.50 -10.32 -13.32
C GLU A 160 3.04 -10.32 -13.75
N ALA A 161 2.19 -11.04 -13.03
CA ALA A 161 0.75 -11.09 -13.29
C ALA A 161 0.11 -9.70 -13.24
N LYS A 162 0.41 -8.92 -12.20
CA LYS A 162 -0.15 -7.58 -12.01
C LYS A 162 0.45 -6.54 -12.95
N LEU A 163 1.73 -6.63 -13.31
CA LEU A 163 2.31 -5.77 -14.35
C LEU A 163 1.69 -6.06 -15.73
N TRP A 164 1.38 -7.33 -16.02
CA TRP A 164 0.59 -7.67 -17.20
C TRP A 164 -0.82 -7.08 -17.12
N GLN A 165 -1.50 -7.24 -15.97
CA GLN A 165 -2.84 -6.69 -15.72
C GLN A 165 -2.85 -5.17 -15.92
N LEU A 166 -1.85 -4.45 -15.39
CA LEU A 166 -1.68 -3.02 -15.58
C LEU A 166 -1.55 -2.66 -17.06
N ALA A 167 -0.74 -3.39 -17.82
CA ALA A 167 -0.45 -3.10 -19.22
C ALA A 167 -1.56 -3.52 -20.21
N HIS A 168 -2.42 -4.47 -19.84
CA HIS A 168 -3.39 -5.07 -20.78
C HIS A 168 -4.84 -5.09 -20.28
N GLY A 169 -5.08 -4.84 -18.99
CA GLY A 169 -6.40 -4.89 -18.37
C GLY A 169 -6.84 -6.30 -17.96
N ASP A 170 -8.14 -6.45 -17.75
CA ASP A 170 -8.78 -7.71 -17.34
C ASP A 170 -9.53 -8.40 -18.47
N ALA A 171 -9.62 -9.74 -18.38
CA ALA A 171 -10.42 -10.56 -19.28
C ALA A 171 -11.93 -10.24 -19.24
N ALA A 172 -12.42 -9.70 -18.12
CA ALA A 172 -13.83 -9.34 -17.93
C ALA A 172 -14.22 -7.99 -18.57
N GLN A 173 -13.26 -7.22 -19.08
CA GLN A 173 -13.55 -5.94 -19.74
C GLN A 173 -14.31 -6.20 -21.07
N THR A 174 -15.59 -5.86 -21.10
CA THR A 174 -16.57 -6.29 -22.11
C THR A 174 -16.36 -5.71 -23.51
N ASN A 175 -15.60 -4.62 -23.66
CA ASN A 175 -15.52 -3.84 -24.91
C ASN A 175 -14.11 -3.69 -25.50
N ALA A 176 -13.26 -4.70 -25.26
CA ALA A 176 -11.80 -4.74 -25.48
C ALA A 176 -11.03 -4.42 -24.19
N PRO A 177 -10.25 -5.38 -23.68
CA PRO A 177 -9.36 -5.10 -22.58
C PRO A 177 -8.38 -3.99 -22.92
N ALA A 178 -8.22 -3.05 -22.00
CA ALA A 178 -7.33 -1.92 -22.12
C ALA A 178 -6.44 -1.81 -20.89
N ALA A 179 -5.23 -1.30 -21.10
CA ALA A 179 -4.31 -0.94 -20.03
C ALA A 179 -5.02 -0.10 -18.96
N TYR A 180 -4.76 -0.40 -17.70
CA TYR A 180 -5.22 0.44 -16.61
C TYR A 180 -4.43 1.75 -16.59
N ALA A 181 -5.12 2.86 -16.35
CA ALA A 181 -4.43 4.11 -16.05
C ALA A 181 -3.64 3.95 -14.75
N ALA A 182 -2.37 4.37 -14.74
CA ALA A 182 -1.47 4.14 -13.60
C ALA A 182 -2.00 4.72 -12.27
N HIS A 183 -2.73 5.85 -12.32
CA HIS A 183 -3.36 6.50 -11.16
C HIS A 183 -4.61 5.75 -10.62
N ARG A 184 -5.02 4.64 -11.26
CA ARG A 184 -6.17 3.81 -10.86
C ARG A 184 -5.81 2.39 -10.46
N PHE A 185 -4.56 1.97 -10.70
CA PHE A 185 -4.13 0.61 -10.41
C PHE A 185 -3.42 0.58 -9.05
N PRO A 186 -3.97 -0.08 -8.02
CA PRO A 186 -3.35 -0.11 -6.70
C PRO A 186 -2.08 -0.96 -6.72
N VAL A 187 -1.04 -0.50 -6.04
CA VAL A 187 0.21 -1.25 -5.83
C VAL A 187 0.45 -1.56 -4.35
N VAL A 188 0.05 -0.67 -3.44
CA VAL A 188 0.10 -0.89 -1.99
C VAL A 188 -1.25 -0.53 -1.40
N ARG A 189 -1.80 -1.39 -0.55
CA ARG A 189 -3.17 -1.27 -0.06
C ARG A 189 -3.23 -1.38 1.45
N CYS A 190 -3.98 -0.49 2.08
CA CYS A 190 -4.23 -0.49 3.52
C CYS A 190 -5.72 -0.66 3.80
N TYR A 191 -6.04 -1.67 4.60
CA TYR A 191 -7.40 -2.03 4.99
C TYR A 191 -7.76 -1.58 6.41
N TRP A 192 -6.77 -1.05 7.15
CA TRP A 192 -6.88 -0.81 8.59
C TRP A 192 -7.53 0.53 8.97
N HIS A 193 -7.63 1.50 8.05
CA HIS A 193 -8.14 2.86 8.35
C HIS A 193 -9.59 2.92 8.86
N ALA A 194 -10.37 1.88 8.56
CA ALA A 194 -11.79 1.76 8.91
C ALA A 194 -12.07 0.59 9.88
N TYR A 195 -11.05 0.06 10.55
CA TYR A 195 -11.16 -1.17 11.32
C TYR A 195 -11.37 -0.94 12.84
N PRO A 196 -12.58 -1.22 13.37
CA PRO A 196 -12.67 -1.73 14.74
C PRO A 196 -13.62 -2.95 14.89
N GLY A 197 -13.07 -4.13 15.23
CA GLY A 197 -13.80 -5.30 15.79
C GLY A 197 -14.79 -6.01 14.86
N SER A 198 -14.55 -5.96 13.56
CA SER A 198 -15.59 -6.00 12.54
C SER A 198 -16.04 -7.40 12.13
N LYS A 199 -17.26 -7.76 12.55
CA LYS A 199 -18.08 -8.82 11.92
C LYS A 199 -18.80 -8.33 10.66
N ASP A 200 -18.31 -7.26 10.05
CA ASP A 200 -18.96 -6.55 8.95
C ASP A 200 -18.56 -7.13 7.59
N ASP A 201 -19.48 -7.03 6.63
CA ASP A 201 -19.25 -7.41 5.23
C ASP A 201 -18.08 -6.61 4.64
N LEU A 202 -16.98 -7.33 4.47
CA LEU A 202 -15.72 -6.82 3.94
C LEU A 202 -15.90 -6.21 2.54
N THR A 203 -16.86 -6.68 1.73
CA THR A 203 -17.13 -6.15 0.39
C THR A 203 -17.67 -4.71 0.40
N GLN A 204 -18.22 -4.28 1.54
CA GLN A 204 -18.72 -2.92 1.75
C GLN A 204 -17.67 -1.99 2.34
N ARG A 205 -16.48 -2.51 2.72
CA ARG A 205 -15.42 -1.69 3.32
C ARG A 205 -14.63 -0.97 2.25
N SER A 206 -14.31 0.27 2.51
CA SER A 206 -13.33 0.99 1.71
C SER A 206 -11.90 0.53 2.02
N VAL A 207 -11.00 0.67 1.07
CA VAL A 207 -9.56 0.42 1.14
C VAL A 207 -8.85 1.66 0.65
N ILE A 208 -7.81 2.12 1.37
CA ILE A 208 -6.95 3.20 0.88
C ILE A 208 -5.78 2.57 0.14
N SER A 209 -5.55 3.00 -1.10
CA SER A 209 -4.52 2.43 -1.97
C SER A 209 -3.59 3.50 -2.51
N LEU A 210 -2.30 3.19 -2.56
CA LEU A 210 -1.32 3.87 -3.40
C LEU A 210 -1.40 3.31 -4.82
N ALA A 211 -1.46 4.18 -5.81
CA ALA A 211 -1.52 3.79 -7.21
C ALA A 211 -0.14 3.53 -7.84
N ALA A 212 -0.13 2.90 -9.03
CA ALA A 212 1.08 2.52 -9.77
C ALA A 212 1.91 3.71 -10.27
N ASP A 213 1.35 4.92 -10.30
CA ASP A 213 2.11 6.15 -10.53
C ASP A 213 2.96 6.58 -9.33
N LEU A 214 2.78 5.93 -8.16
CA LEU A 214 3.46 6.18 -6.90
C LEU A 214 3.23 7.57 -6.31
N ASP A 215 2.18 8.28 -6.76
CA ASP A 215 1.80 9.62 -6.32
C ASP A 215 0.34 9.66 -5.86
N THR A 216 -0.54 9.01 -6.62
CA THR A 216 -1.98 9.03 -6.35
C THR A 216 -2.31 8.09 -5.20
N VAL A 217 -2.97 8.62 -4.17
CA VAL A 217 -3.66 7.84 -3.15
C VAL A 217 -5.17 7.94 -3.38
N PHE A 218 -5.87 6.81 -3.33
CA PHE A 218 -7.30 6.78 -3.56
C PHE A 218 -8.01 5.79 -2.64
N LEU A 219 -9.29 6.07 -2.40
CA LEU A 219 -10.23 5.21 -1.72
C LEU A 219 -10.97 4.37 -2.76
N SER A 220 -11.04 3.05 -2.55
CA SER A 220 -11.82 2.14 -3.38
C SER A 220 -12.52 1.07 -2.56
N GLN A 221 -13.41 0.31 -3.18
CA GLN A 221 -13.81 -1.00 -2.66
C GLN A 221 -12.63 -1.99 -2.67
N PRO A 222 -12.74 -3.14 -1.99
CA PRO A 222 -11.66 -4.12 -1.97
C PRO A 222 -11.49 -4.85 -3.30
N TRP A 223 -12.56 -4.95 -4.09
CA TRP A 223 -12.55 -5.43 -5.47
C TRP A 223 -12.34 -4.23 -6.39
N TRP A 224 -11.15 -3.64 -6.33
CA TRP A 224 -10.86 -2.36 -6.97
C TRP A 224 -11.07 -2.41 -8.49
N GLU A 225 -10.90 -3.57 -9.13
CA GLU A 225 -11.12 -3.78 -10.56
C GLU A 225 -12.59 -3.53 -10.96
N LYS A 226 -13.52 -3.73 -10.02
CA LYS A 226 -14.96 -3.54 -10.23
C LYS A 226 -15.45 -2.16 -9.78
N ASP A 227 -14.59 -1.39 -9.14
CA ASP A 227 -14.94 -0.06 -8.63
C ASP A 227 -14.91 0.98 -9.76
N LEU A 228 -16.11 1.37 -10.20
CA LEU A 228 -16.29 2.35 -11.26
C LEU A 228 -16.03 3.78 -10.76
N THR A 229 -16.04 4.01 -9.44
CA THR A 229 -16.02 5.35 -8.83
C THR A 229 -15.02 5.45 -7.67
N PRO A 230 -13.71 5.16 -7.88
CA PRO A 230 -12.70 5.39 -6.86
C PRO A 230 -12.58 6.90 -6.55
N VAL A 231 -12.31 7.23 -5.29
CA VAL A 231 -12.21 8.62 -4.82
C VAL A 231 -10.75 8.95 -4.53
N THR A 232 -10.14 9.82 -5.33
CA THR A 232 -8.78 10.32 -5.06
C THR A 232 -8.74 11.13 -3.77
N LEU A 233 -7.80 10.80 -2.90
CA LEU A 233 -7.52 11.50 -1.66
C LEU A 233 -6.40 12.51 -1.93
N ARG A 234 -6.70 13.80 -1.77
CA ARG A 234 -5.73 14.89 -1.99
C ARG A 234 -4.92 15.14 -0.71
#